data_AF-A0A955Z751-F1
#
_entry.id   AF-A0A955Z751-F1
#
_cell.length_a   1.000
_cell.length_b   1.000
_cell.length_c   1.000
_cell.angle_alpha   90.00
_cell.angle_beta   90.00
_cell.angle_gamma   90.00
#
_symmetry.space_group_name_H-M   'P 1'
#
loop_
_entity.id
_entity.type
_entity.pdbx_description
1 polymer ?
#
loop_
_entity_poly.entity_id
_entity_poly.type
_entity_poly.pdbx_seq_one_letter_code
_entity_poly.pdbx_strand_id
1 'polypeptide(L)'
;MRRLPTPAIAILGAAAAACTPACPEAPRPVSAATVAPPERLLVKLDAAATQEAPGLRERMASNPMSYFRAINRAFNDVVCDEWPEASRGSPVVGLHGDAHFEQYAVAADGRGLADFDEAALGPAIVDLARFATSLHLAAPDAASASASVAAFLDGYAATLRDPRFEVPEPTLARRAREAFAPSLSAWLAEVDAMIQPADVAERSAERAMLEAYAVKMRRFRPDLDASFFRVKNGGRLVAGIGSARQRKYLVRVEGPTPSPDDDVIMEAKEASSEPLGKCLQSTGSAALRSVVGEARFGGGPDRLLGVARIEGKLYSSHAWRAHYRELAASDVRSGAELAEIGRDAGAQLGRHHPELLAGPFADALREELVELVAAVRPSLDARARALAARVVAAWKHFRVAPLAGSPASR
;
A
#
# COMPACT_ATOMS: atom_id res chain seq x y z
N MET A 1 38.98 -75.36 52.81
CA MET A 1 40.37 -75.06 52.40
C MET A 1 40.47 -75.11 50.87
N ARG A 2 41.23 -74.17 50.28
CA ARG A 2 41.83 -74.14 48.92
C ARG A 2 40.99 -73.63 47.72
N ARG A 3 41.15 -72.32 47.52
CA ARG A 3 41.42 -71.49 46.31
C ARG A 3 41.41 -72.10 44.88
N LEU A 4 40.73 -71.33 43.99
CA LEU A 4 41.10 -70.83 42.63
C LEU A 4 41.24 -71.84 41.46
N PRO A 5 41.18 -71.42 40.16
CA PRO A 5 41.21 -70.07 39.59
C PRO A 5 40.18 -69.72 38.48
N THR A 6 40.09 -68.43 38.18
CA THR A 6 39.47 -67.81 36.99
C THR A 6 40.18 -68.20 35.69
N PRO A 7 39.46 -68.25 34.54
CA PRO A 7 40.07 -67.79 33.30
C PRO A 7 39.23 -66.83 32.47
N ALA A 8 39.99 -66.10 31.65
CA ALA A 8 39.68 -64.98 30.79
C ALA A 8 38.53 -65.17 29.79
N ILE A 9 37.83 -64.05 29.58
CA ILE A 9 36.90 -63.79 28.49
C ILE A 9 37.70 -63.56 27.20
N ALA A 10 37.41 -64.33 26.15
CA ALA A 10 37.81 -64.04 24.78
C ALA A 10 36.55 -63.99 23.91
N ILE A 11 36.46 -62.88 23.19
CA ILE A 11 35.32 -62.41 22.39
C ILE A 11 35.26 -63.19 21.07
N LEU A 12 34.10 -63.74 20.72
CA LEU A 12 33.74 -64.06 19.34
C LEU A 12 32.44 -63.35 18.98
N GLY A 13 32.54 -62.52 17.93
CA GLY A 13 31.50 -61.59 17.50
C GLY A 13 30.26 -62.26 16.93
N ALA A 14 29.11 -61.80 17.41
CA ALA A 14 27.83 -61.99 16.76
C ALA A 14 27.54 -60.77 15.88
N ALA A 15 27.26 -61.02 14.61
CA ALA A 15 26.76 -60.03 13.67
C ALA A 15 25.37 -59.57 14.12
N ALA A 16 25.26 -58.30 14.51
CA ALA A 16 23.99 -57.62 14.72
C ALA A 16 23.70 -56.74 13.51
N ALA A 17 22.59 -57.04 12.83
CA ALA A 17 22.00 -56.19 11.82
C ALA A 17 21.61 -54.85 12.45
N ALA A 18 22.31 -53.77 12.11
CA ALA A 18 21.95 -52.43 12.50
C ALA A 18 21.01 -51.84 11.43
N CYS A 19 19.71 -51.81 11.70
CA CYS A 19 18.81 -50.86 11.07
C CYS A 19 19.21 -49.46 11.56
N THR A 20 19.76 -48.63 10.67
CA THR A 20 19.95 -47.21 10.92
C THR A 20 18.61 -46.49 10.73
N PRO A 21 18.14 -45.65 11.67
CA PRO A 21 17.13 -44.67 11.34
C PRO A 21 17.82 -43.63 10.45
N ALA A 22 17.29 -43.43 9.24
CA ALA A 22 17.74 -42.34 8.38
C ALA A 22 17.50 -41.01 9.11
N CYS A 23 18.57 -40.32 9.48
CA CYS A 23 18.50 -38.92 9.88
C CYS A 23 17.92 -38.10 8.71
N PRO A 24 16.94 -37.20 8.93
CA PRO A 24 16.59 -36.23 7.90
C PRO A 24 17.82 -35.36 7.62
N GLU A 25 18.23 -35.34 6.36
CA GLU A 25 19.33 -34.52 5.87
C GLU A 25 19.04 -33.05 6.18
N ALA A 26 19.97 -32.36 6.84
CA ALA A 26 19.83 -30.94 7.12
C ALA A 26 19.64 -30.18 5.79
N PRO A 27 18.71 -29.23 5.69
CA PRO A 27 18.47 -28.51 4.45
C PRO A 27 19.77 -27.83 4.02
N ARG A 28 20.24 -28.18 2.83
CA ARG A 28 21.40 -27.51 2.21
C ARG A 28 21.13 -26.00 2.19
N PRO A 29 22.10 -25.16 2.56
CA PRO A 29 21.97 -23.73 2.37
C PRO A 29 21.75 -23.50 0.87
N VAL A 30 20.59 -22.95 0.53
CA VAL A 30 20.31 -22.50 -0.82
C VAL A 30 21.36 -21.42 -1.12
N SER A 31 22.38 -21.79 -1.88
CA SER A 31 23.32 -20.86 -2.49
C SER A 31 22.49 -19.74 -3.13
N ALA A 32 22.88 -18.50 -2.89
CA ALA A 32 22.24 -17.31 -3.46
C ALA A 32 22.25 -17.42 -4.99
N ALA A 33 21.22 -18.07 -5.52
CA ALA A 33 20.98 -18.14 -6.94
C ALA A 33 20.89 -16.68 -7.40
N THR A 34 21.76 -16.33 -8.35
CA THR A 34 21.63 -15.15 -9.18
C THR A 34 20.23 -15.17 -9.78
N VAL A 35 19.28 -14.52 -9.10
CA VAL A 35 17.94 -14.27 -9.63
C VAL A 35 18.18 -13.41 -10.86
N ALA A 36 18.03 -14.00 -12.05
CA ALA A 36 18.00 -13.25 -13.29
C ALA A 36 17.05 -12.05 -13.10
N PRO A 37 17.40 -10.84 -13.60
CA PRO A 37 16.56 -9.68 -13.38
C PRO A 37 15.15 -10.04 -13.81
N PRO A 38 14.14 -9.84 -12.95
CA PRO A 38 12.77 -10.15 -13.32
C PRO A 38 12.39 -9.16 -14.41
N GLU A 39 12.57 -9.51 -15.69
CA GLU A 39 12.33 -8.64 -16.84
C GLU A 39 10.95 -7.96 -16.75
N ARG A 40 9.99 -8.68 -16.16
CA ARG A 40 8.62 -8.24 -15.91
C ARG A 40 8.44 -7.12 -14.89
N LEU A 41 9.39 -6.91 -13.97
CA LEU A 41 9.36 -5.82 -12.98
C LEU A 41 10.26 -4.64 -13.36
N LEU A 42 10.93 -4.69 -14.51
CA LEU A 42 11.75 -3.60 -14.99
C LEU A 42 10.87 -2.50 -15.61
N VAL A 43 10.93 -1.29 -15.05
CA VAL A 43 10.37 -0.09 -15.68
C VAL A 43 11.43 0.63 -16.50
N LYS A 44 11.02 1.08 -17.68
CA LYS A 44 11.80 1.96 -18.56
C LYS A 44 11.23 3.36 -18.47
N LEU A 45 12.05 4.32 -18.04
CA LEU A 45 11.74 5.74 -18.15
C LEU A 45 12.46 6.30 -19.39
N ASP A 46 11.71 7.00 -20.24
CA ASP A 46 12.27 7.78 -21.34
C ASP A 46 12.52 9.24 -20.92
N ALA A 47 13.13 10.01 -21.81
CA ALA A 47 13.42 11.41 -21.57
C ALA A 47 12.14 12.26 -21.38
N ALA A 48 11.06 11.94 -22.10
CA ALA A 48 9.80 12.65 -22.01
C ALA A 48 9.18 12.51 -20.61
N ALA A 49 9.15 11.30 -20.06
CA ALA A 49 8.66 11.05 -18.71
C ALA A 49 9.44 11.83 -17.63
N THR A 50 10.76 12.00 -17.81
CA THR A 50 11.57 12.81 -16.89
C THR A 50 11.38 14.32 -17.05
N GLN A 51 10.99 14.78 -18.24
CA GLN A 51 10.64 16.19 -18.47
C GLN A 51 9.27 16.52 -17.89
N GLU A 52 8.29 15.61 -18.02
CA GLU A 52 6.96 15.75 -17.44
C GLU A 52 6.98 15.72 -15.91
N ALA A 53 7.86 14.91 -15.32
CA ALA A 53 8.02 14.77 -13.88
C ALA A 53 9.50 14.89 -13.46
N PRO A 54 10.03 16.13 -13.36
CA PRO A 54 11.39 16.37 -12.90
C PRO A 54 11.63 15.73 -11.53
N GLY A 55 12.80 15.09 -11.35
CA GLY A 55 13.14 14.40 -10.10
C GLY A 55 12.52 13.00 -9.94
N LEU A 56 11.65 12.54 -10.87
CA LEU A 56 11.00 11.23 -10.76
C LEU A 56 12.02 10.09 -10.74
N ARG A 57 13.03 10.14 -11.62
CA ARG A 57 14.05 9.10 -11.69
C ARG A 57 14.84 9.01 -10.39
N GLU A 58 15.23 10.15 -9.82
CA GLU A 58 15.95 10.24 -8.55
C GLU A 58 15.12 9.68 -7.40
N ARG A 59 13.83 10.05 -7.33
CA ARG A 59 12.89 9.50 -6.33
C ARG A 59 12.74 7.98 -6.46
N MET A 60 12.51 7.47 -7.66
CA MET A 60 12.44 6.02 -7.92
C MET A 60 13.76 5.30 -7.60
N ALA A 61 14.90 5.94 -7.83
CA ALA A 61 16.22 5.40 -7.57
C ALA A 61 16.64 5.45 -6.09
N SER A 62 15.95 6.23 -5.26
CA SER A 62 16.37 6.52 -3.89
C SER A 62 16.46 5.27 -2.99
N ASN A 63 15.46 4.38 -3.05
CA ASN A 63 15.42 3.13 -2.29
C ASN A 63 14.46 2.10 -2.93
N PRO A 64 14.54 0.81 -2.55
CA PRO A 64 13.67 -0.24 -3.09
C PRO A 64 12.17 -0.01 -2.90
N MET A 65 11.74 0.59 -1.78
CA MET A 65 10.32 0.89 -1.51
C MET A 65 9.79 1.94 -2.49
N SER A 66 10.56 2.99 -2.75
CA SER A 66 10.24 4.02 -3.74
C SER A 66 10.12 3.45 -5.15
N TYR A 67 10.98 2.50 -5.51
CA TYR A 67 10.85 1.76 -6.77
C TYR A 67 9.60 0.88 -6.80
N PHE A 68 9.32 0.16 -5.71
CA PHE A 68 8.14 -0.70 -5.56
C PHE A 68 6.82 0.05 -5.79
N ARG A 69 6.73 1.30 -5.33
CA ARG A 69 5.61 2.22 -5.55
C ARG A 69 5.41 2.57 -7.02
N ALA A 70 6.49 2.68 -7.79
CA ALA A 70 6.43 3.03 -9.20
C ALA A 70 6.01 1.87 -10.11
N ILE A 71 6.14 0.63 -9.64
CA ILE A 71 5.94 -0.57 -10.46
C ILE A 71 4.60 -1.28 -10.16
N ASN A 72 3.61 -0.59 -9.57
CA ASN A 72 2.36 -1.21 -9.11
C ASN A 72 1.71 -2.14 -10.15
N ARG A 73 1.44 -1.62 -11.35
CA ARG A 73 0.86 -2.41 -12.46
C ARG A 73 1.70 -3.64 -12.81
N ALA A 74 3.02 -3.48 -12.98
CA ALA A 74 3.92 -4.58 -13.33
C ALA A 74 3.96 -5.65 -12.22
N PHE A 75 3.89 -5.21 -10.97
CA PHE A 75 3.79 -6.10 -9.82
C PHE A 75 2.46 -6.86 -9.80
N ASN A 76 1.33 -6.17 -10.04
CA ASN A 76 0.02 -6.78 -10.13
C ASN A 76 -0.02 -7.83 -11.24
N ASP A 77 0.54 -7.56 -12.42
CA ASP A 77 0.65 -8.52 -13.51
C ASP A 77 1.50 -9.74 -13.15
N VAL A 78 2.55 -9.57 -12.34
CA VAL A 78 3.34 -10.69 -11.81
C VAL A 78 2.50 -11.56 -10.86
N VAL A 79 1.78 -10.96 -9.92
CA VAL A 79 0.91 -11.70 -9.00
C VAL A 79 -0.20 -12.42 -9.76
N CYS A 80 -0.89 -11.73 -10.68
CA CYS A 80 -1.96 -12.30 -11.49
C CYS A 80 -1.53 -13.52 -12.32
N ASP A 81 -0.30 -13.54 -12.84
CA ASP A 81 0.19 -14.62 -13.69
C ASP A 81 0.82 -15.78 -12.90
N GLU A 82 1.42 -15.51 -11.73
CA GLU A 82 2.26 -16.49 -11.02
C GLU A 82 1.58 -17.12 -9.79
N TRP A 83 0.45 -16.56 -9.31
CA TRP A 83 -0.22 -17.03 -8.09
C TRP A 83 -1.52 -17.77 -8.42
N PRO A 84 -1.66 -19.06 -8.05
CA PRO A 84 -2.90 -19.81 -8.24
C PRO A 84 -4.13 -19.12 -7.64
N GLU A 85 -3.93 -18.40 -6.54
CA GLU A 85 -4.96 -17.66 -5.80
C GLU A 85 -5.39 -16.34 -6.48
N ALA A 86 -4.82 -16.04 -7.65
CA ALA A 86 -5.27 -14.99 -8.55
C ALA A 86 -6.06 -15.55 -9.77
N SER A 87 -6.32 -16.86 -9.80
CA SER A 87 -7.02 -17.53 -10.90
C SER A 87 -8.53 -17.24 -10.90
N ARG A 88 -9.21 -17.60 -12.01
CA ARG A 88 -10.63 -17.31 -12.27
C ARG A 88 -11.64 -17.88 -11.26
N GLY A 89 -11.20 -18.67 -10.27
CA GLY A 89 -12.06 -19.22 -9.21
C GLY A 89 -11.84 -18.58 -7.83
N SER A 90 -10.94 -17.62 -7.70
CA SER A 90 -10.65 -16.99 -6.41
C SER A 90 -11.69 -15.92 -6.06
N PRO A 91 -12.00 -15.71 -4.75
CA PRO A 91 -12.98 -14.71 -4.33
C PRO A 91 -12.60 -13.31 -4.80
N VAL A 92 -13.57 -12.62 -5.42
CA VAL A 92 -13.40 -11.23 -5.89
C VAL A 92 -13.82 -10.28 -4.77
N VAL A 93 -12.93 -9.36 -4.43
CA VAL A 93 -13.11 -8.38 -3.34
C VAL A 93 -12.93 -6.96 -3.86
N GLY A 94 -13.37 -5.99 -3.06
CA GLY A 94 -12.97 -4.61 -3.25
C GLY A 94 -11.51 -4.51 -2.84
N LEU A 95 -10.63 -4.25 -3.79
CA LEU A 95 -9.20 -4.09 -3.57
C LEU A 95 -8.88 -2.62 -3.30
N HIS A 96 -7.89 -2.39 -2.45
CA HIS A 96 -7.12 -1.15 -2.46
C HIS A 96 -6.32 -1.02 -3.76
N GLY A 97 -5.77 -2.13 -4.29
CA GLY A 97 -5.09 -2.22 -5.58
C GLY A 97 -3.67 -1.64 -5.62
N ASP A 98 -3.25 -0.95 -4.55
CA ASP A 98 -1.89 -0.50 -4.29
C ASP A 98 -1.52 -0.70 -2.80
N ALA A 99 -2.09 -1.70 -2.12
CA ALA A 99 -1.86 -1.89 -0.69
C ALA A 99 -0.37 -2.11 -0.35
N HIS A 100 0.24 -1.18 0.36
CA HIS A 100 1.60 -1.32 0.90
C HIS A 100 1.80 -0.48 2.16
N PHE A 101 2.89 -0.75 2.89
CA PHE A 101 3.21 -0.12 4.17
C PHE A 101 3.18 1.43 4.11
N GLU A 102 3.72 2.04 3.06
CA GLU A 102 3.75 3.51 2.93
C GLU A 102 2.39 4.13 2.57
N GLN A 103 1.34 3.33 2.33
CA GLN A 103 -0.05 3.81 2.27
C GLN A 103 -0.74 3.84 3.62
N TYR A 104 -0.04 3.47 4.70
CA TYR A 104 -0.59 3.61 6.04
C TYR A 104 -0.41 5.08 6.49
N ALA A 105 -1.53 5.78 6.65
CA ALA A 105 -1.58 7.16 7.08
C ALA A 105 -2.08 7.32 8.52
N VAL A 106 -1.66 8.41 9.15
CA VAL A 106 -2.09 8.85 10.48
C VAL A 106 -2.65 10.26 10.34
N ALA A 107 -3.75 10.55 11.03
CA ALA A 107 -4.36 11.86 11.11
C ALA A 107 -4.77 12.18 12.56
N ALA A 108 -5.12 13.42 12.88
CA ALA A 108 -5.49 13.83 14.23
C ALA A 108 -6.69 13.07 14.82
N ASP A 109 -7.56 12.55 13.96
CA ASP A 109 -8.81 11.88 14.30
C ASP A 109 -8.84 10.39 13.90
N GLY A 110 -7.75 9.84 13.36
CA GLY A 110 -7.72 8.43 12.97
C GLY A 110 -6.40 7.96 12.38
N ARG A 111 -6.43 6.77 11.78
CA ARG A 111 -5.32 6.13 11.07
C ARG A 111 -5.87 5.06 10.13
N GLY A 112 -5.09 4.68 9.13
CA GLY A 112 -5.40 3.54 8.29
C GLY A 112 -4.80 3.64 6.90
N LEU A 113 -5.18 2.72 6.02
CA LEU A 113 -4.77 2.76 4.62
C LEU A 113 -5.39 3.98 3.91
N ALA A 114 -4.63 4.58 3.00
CA ALA A 114 -4.98 5.76 2.22
C ALA A 114 -4.58 5.59 0.73
N ASP A 115 -4.82 6.61 -0.10
CA ASP A 115 -4.49 6.63 -1.54
C ASP A 115 -5.15 5.50 -2.36
N PHE A 116 -6.48 5.55 -2.46
CA PHE A 116 -7.30 4.55 -3.13
C PHE A 116 -7.40 4.70 -4.65
N ASP A 117 -6.47 5.39 -5.29
CA ASP A 117 -6.55 5.69 -6.74
C ASP A 117 -6.50 4.48 -7.65
N GLU A 118 -5.90 3.40 -7.14
CA GLU A 118 -5.76 2.13 -7.83
C GLU A 118 -6.82 1.12 -7.34
N ALA A 119 -7.84 1.57 -6.59
CA ALA A 119 -8.90 0.71 -6.10
C ALA A 119 -9.64 0.03 -7.26
N ALA A 120 -9.93 -1.25 -7.07
CA ALA A 120 -10.40 -2.14 -8.11
C ALA A 120 -11.28 -3.26 -7.54
N LEU A 121 -11.82 -4.10 -8.43
CA LEU A 121 -12.25 -5.45 -8.09
C LEU A 121 -11.19 -6.45 -8.53
N GLY A 122 -10.93 -7.45 -7.72
CA GLY A 122 -10.06 -8.55 -8.11
C GLY A 122 -9.81 -9.54 -6.98
N PRO A 123 -8.90 -10.52 -7.20
CA PRO A 123 -8.57 -11.51 -6.20
C PRO A 123 -7.87 -10.88 -4.99
N ALA A 124 -8.31 -11.20 -3.77
CA ALA A 124 -7.76 -10.65 -2.53
C ALA A 124 -6.23 -10.83 -2.39
N ILE A 125 -5.67 -11.87 -3.05
CA ILE A 125 -4.23 -12.13 -3.02
C ILE A 125 -3.39 -10.98 -3.57
N VAL A 126 -3.95 -10.12 -4.44
CA VAL A 126 -3.23 -8.96 -4.99
C VAL A 126 -2.80 -8.02 -3.87
N ASP A 127 -3.73 -7.58 -3.02
CA ASP A 127 -3.42 -6.71 -1.88
C ASP A 127 -2.61 -7.46 -0.81
N LEU A 128 -2.93 -8.72 -0.53
CA LEU A 128 -2.20 -9.52 0.46
C LEU A 128 -0.72 -9.71 0.07
N ALA A 129 -0.44 -10.06 -1.19
CA ALA A 129 0.91 -10.24 -1.70
C ALA A 129 1.68 -8.92 -1.77
N ARG A 130 1.01 -7.83 -2.19
CA ARG A 130 1.63 -6.50 -2.28
C ARG A 130 2.01 -5.99 -0.89
N PHE A 131 1.08 -6.06 0.06
CA PHE A 131 1.33 -5.58 1.42
C PHE A 131 2.41 -6.43 2.11
N ALA A 132 2.34 -7.76 2.03
CA ALA A 132 3.37 -8.65 2.58
C ALA A 132 4.75 -8.41 1.96
N THR A 133 4.82 -8.14 0.66
CA THR A 133 6.09 -7.78 -0.02
C THR A 133 6.63 -6.46 0.52
N SER A 134 5.76 -5.47 0.78
CA SER A 134 6.18 -4.19 1.36
C SER A 134 6.73 -4.34 2.78
N LEU A 135 6.21 -5.28 3.57
CA LEU A 135 6.75 -5.57 4.91
C LEU A 135 8.19 -6.12 4.82
N HIS A 136 8.49 -6.96 3.83
CA HIS A 136 9.87 -7.41 3.56
C HIS A 136 10.79 -6.28 3.10
N LEU A 137 10.25 -5.26 2.42
CA LEU A 137 11.03 -4.09 1.99
C LEU A 137 11.24 -3.06 3.11
N ALA A 138 10.33 -3.00 4.10
CA ALA A 138 10.38 -2.05 5.21
C ALA A 138 11.08 -2.60 6.47
N ALA A 139 11.15 -3.92 6.63
CA ALA A 139 11.68 -4.53 7.84
C ALA A 139 13.19 -4.30 8.02
N PRO A 140 13.65 -4.12 9.28
CA PRO A 140 15.08 -3.99 9.57
C PRO A 140 15.86 -5.29 9.33
N ASP A 141 15.19 -6.44 9.42
CA ASP A 141 15.77 -7.77 9.24
C ASP A 141 14.70 -8.78 8.81
N ALA A 142 15.14 -9.96 8.38
CA ALA A 142 14.26 -11.01 7.85
C ALA A 142 13.31 -11.61 8.90
N ALA A 143 13.71 -11.70 10.17
CA ALA A 143 12.87 -12.24 11.22
C ALA A 143 11.73 -11.27 11.55
N SER A 144 12.05 -9.98 11.63
CA SER A 144 11.08 -8.89 11.75
C SER A 144 10.10 -8.86 10.58
N ALA A 145 10.57 -9.09 9.35
CA ALA A 145 9.70 -9.19 8.17
C ALA A 145 8.69 -10.34 8.30
N SER A 146 9.18 -11.56 8.56
CA SER A 146 8.31 -12.74 8.69
C SER A 146 7.32 -12.61 9.84
N ALA A 147 7.74 -12.05 10.99
CA ALA A 147 6.86 -11.76 12.10
C ALA A 147 5.77 -10.73 11.73
N SER A 148 6.12 -9.72 10.94
CA SER A 148 5.16 -8.70 10.47
C SER A 148 4.16 -9.27 9.47
N VAL A 149 4.58 -10.16 8.56
CA VAL A 149 3.68 -10.87 7.63
C VAL A 149 2.71 -11.78 8.39
N ALA A 150 3.19 -12.48 9.43
CA ALA A 150 2.33 -13.28 10.30
C ALA A 150 1.30 -12.41 11.03
N ALA A 151 1.73 -11.30 11.63
CA ALA A 151 0.85 -10.35 12.31
C ALA A 151 -0.19 -9.74 11.37
N PHE A 152 0.20 -9.42 10.13
CA PHE A 152 -0.69 -8.96 9.07
C PHE A 152 -1.80 -9.97 8.76
N LEU A 153 -1.44 -11.23 8.51
CA LEU A 153 -2.44 -12.28 8.29
C LEU A 153 -3.32 -12.56 9.51
N ASP A 154 -2.78 -12.39 10.72
CA ASP A 154 -3.55 -12.55 11.95
C ASP A 154 -4.59 -11.45 12.12
N GLY A 155 -4.24 -10.20 11.83
CA GLY A 155 -5.20 -9.09 11.79
C GLY A 155 -6.30 -9.32 10.75
N TYR A 156 -5.90 -9.69 9.53
CA TYR A 156 -6.83 -9.99 8.44
C TYR A 156 -7.81 -11.11 8.81
N ALA A 157 -7.29 -12.25 9.31
CA ALA A 157 -8.11 -13.38 9.71
C ALA A 157 -8.98 -13.11 10.95
N ALA A 158 -8.54 -12.25 11.87
CA ALA A 158 -9.32 -11.87 13.04
C ALA A 158 -10.56 -11.07 12.63
N THR A 159 -10.42 -10.07 11.76
CA THR A 159 -11.56 -9.25 11.33
C THR A 159 -12.54 -9.98 10.41
N LEU A 160 -12.07 -10.95 9.61
CA LEU A 160 -12.98 -11.81 8.86
C LEU A 160 -13.89 -12.65 9.77
N ARG A 161 -13.39 -13.06 10.94
CA ARG A 161 -14.17 -13.84 11.93
C ARG A 161 -15.05 -12.98 12.82
N ASP A 162 -14.58 -11.79 13.19
CA ASP A 162 -15.36 -10.79 13.92
C ASP A 162 -15.13 -9.41 13.29
N PRO A 163 -16.10 -8.88 12.51
CA PRO A 163 -15.97 -7.56 11.89
C PRO A 163 -15.77 -6.41 12.88
N ARG A 164 -16.10 -6.63 14.17
CA ARG A 164 -15.89 -5.67 15.26
C ARG A 164 -14.52 -5.80 15.93
N PHE A 165 -13.66 -6.68 15.43
CA PHE A 165 -12.29 -6.81 15.90
C PHE A 165 -11.58 -5.47 15.72
N GLU A 166 -11.11 -4.91 16.83
CA GLU A 166 -10.35 -3.67 16.88
C GLU A 166 -8.91 -3.98 17.25
N VAL A 167 -7.98 -3.31 16.55
CA VAL A 167 -6.55 -3.36 16.86
C VAL A 167 -6.21 -2.09 17.64
N PRO A 168 -5.49 -2.19 18.77
CA PRO A 168 -4.98 -1.02 19.48
C PRO A 168 -4.13 -0.12 18.57
N GLU A 169 -4.05 1.18 18.86
CA GLU A 169 -3.22 2.10 18.07
C GLU A 169 -1.75 1.62 18.05
N PRO A 170 -1.18 1.36 16.85
CA PRO A 170 0.22 0.97 16.73
C PRO A 170 1.16 2.02 17.33
N THR A 171 2.25 1.58 17.94
CA THR A 171 3.25 2.43 18.57
C THR A 171 3.82 3.45 17.59
N LEU A 172 4.08 3.03 16.35
CA LEU A 172 4.54 3.93 15.29
C LEU A 172 3.49 4.99 14.93
N ALA A 173 2.21 4.62 14.86
CA ALA A 173 1.13 5.56 14.55
C ALA A 173 0.96 6.61 15.66
N ARG A 174 0.95 6.17 16.92
CA ARG A 174 0.92 7.07 18.09
C ARG A 174 2.11 8.04 18.08
N ARG A 175 3.32 7.54 17.83
CA ARG A 175 4.53 8.37 17.76
C ARG A 175 4.49 9.38 16.62
N ALA A 176 3.94 9.01 15.46
CA ALA A 176 3.72 9.94 14.36
C ALA A 176 2.74 11.06 14.75
N ARG A 177 1.66 10.70 15.47
CA ARG A 177 0.66 11.64 15.99
C ARG A 177 1.25 12.63 17.01
N GLU A 178 2.11 12.14 17.90
CA GLU A 178 2.84 12.96 18.88
C GLU A 178 3.80 13.97 18.23
N ALA A 179 4.19 13.75 16.98
CA ALA A 179 5.08 14.62 16.22
C ALA A 179 4.35 15.63 15.31
N PHE A 180 3.01 15.69 15.36
CA PHE A 180 2.23 16.63 14.57
C PHE A 180 2.49 18.09 14.99
N ALA A 181 2.26 19.00 14.04
CA ALA A 181 2.32 20.44 14.28
C ALA A 181 1.47 20.82 15.51
N PRO A 182 1.91 21.82 16.31
CA PRO A 182 1.30 22.13 17.60
C PRO A 182 -0.11 22.73 17.50
N SER A 183 -0.53 23.16 16.31
CA SER A 183 -1.87 23.68 16.04
C SER A 183 -2.30 23.41 14.61
N LEU A 184 -3.61 23.48 14.34
CA LEU A 184 -4.16 23.35 13.00
C LEU A 184 -3.63 24.46 12.07
N SER A 185 -3.50 25.70 12.56
CA SER A 185 -2.93 26.81 11.78
C SER A 185 -1.46 26.58 11.39
N ALA A 186 -0.67 25.95 12.27
CA ALA A 186 0.71 25.59 11.96
C ALA A 186 0.76 24.50 10.87
N TRP A 187 -0.09 23.48 10.97
CA TRP A 187 -0.22 22.47 9.92
C TRP A 187 -0.69 23.06 8.59
N LEU A 188 -1.69 23.95 8.60
CA LEU A 188 -2.17 24.63 7.40
C LEU A 188 -1.07 25.45 6.74
N ALA A 189 -0.20 26.11 7.52
CA ALA A 189 0.95 26.84 6.98
C ALA A 189 2.00 25.90 6.34
N GLU A 190 2.24 24.72 6.93
CA GLU A 190 3.10 23.69 6.34
C GLU A 190 2.53 23.18 5.00
N VAL A 191 1.21 22.97 4.94
CA VAL A 191 0.52 22.54 3.72
C VAL A 191 0.52 23.64 2.65
N ASP A 192 0.28 24.90 3.03
CA ASP A 192 0.36 26.05 2.13
C ASP A 192 1.74 26.17 1.47
N ALA A 193 2.81 25.81 2.18
CA ALA A 193 4.17 25.80 1.64
C ALA A 193 4.40 24.72 0.56
N MET A 194 3.52 23.71 0.47
CA MET A 194 3.55 22.69 -0.59
C MET A 194 2.88 23.17 -1.89
N ILE A 195 2.06 24.23 -1.82
CA ILE A 195 1.31 24.76 -2.95
C ILE A 195 2.27 25.52 -3.87
N GLN A 196 2.51 24.97 -5.06
CA GLN A 196 3.31 25.64 -6.07
C GLN A 196 2.46 26.64 -6.86
N PRO A 197 3.02 27.82 -7.22
CA PRO A 197 2.31 28.80 -8.01
C PRO A 197 1.81 28.20 -9.34
N ALA A 198 0.51 28.35 -9.59
CA ALA A 198 -0.12 28.05 -10.86
C ALA A 198 -0.17 29.32 -11.73
N ASP A 199 -0.09 29.16 -13.06
CA ASP A 199 -0.22 30.30 -13.96
C ASP A 199 -1.65 30.89 -13.98
N VAL A 200 -1.90 31.93 -14.77
CA VAL A 200 -3.23 32.57 -14.81
C VAL A 200 -4.30 31.62 -15.35
N ALA A 201 -3.98 30.82 -16.36
CA ALA A 201 -4.91 29.89 -16.98
C ALA A 201 -5.23 28.72 -16.04
N GLU A 202 -4.20 28.15 -15.41
CA GLU A 202 -4.34 27.08 -14.42
C GLU A 202 -5.16 27.53 -13.22
N ARG A 203 -4.89 28.71 -12.65
CA ARG A 203 -5.70 29.27 -11.55
C ARG A 203 -7.15 29.52 -11.95
N SER A 204 -7.39 29.88 -13.21
CA SER A 204 -8.75 30.03 -13.72
C SER A 204 -9.47 28.69 -13.83
N ALA A 205 -8.79 27.66 -14.33
CA ALA A 205 -9.34 26.31 -14.43
C ALA A 205 -9.60 25.70 -13.05
N GLU A 206 -8.70 25.91 -12.10
CA GLU A 206 -8.82 25.47 -10.70
C GLU A 206 -10.04 26.10 -10.01
N ARG A 207 -10.23 27.43 -10.14
CA ARG A 207 -11.42 28.10 -9.59
C ARG A 207 -12.71 27.57 -10.20
N ALA A 208 -12.76 27.45 -11.54
CA ALA A 208 -13.95 26.93 -12.22
C ALA A 208 -14.26 25.48 -11.79
N MET A 209 -13.24 24.66 -11.56
CA MET A 209 -13.39 23.32 -11.02
C MET A 209 -14.00 23.35 -9.62
N LEU A 210 -13.43 24.15 -8.70
CA LEU A 210 -13.91 24.20 -7.32
C LEU A 210 -15.35 24.74 -7.27
N GLU A 211 -15.71 25.73 -8.08
CA GLU A 211 -17.08 26.23 -8.18
C GLU A 211 -18.05 25.14 -8.66
N ALA A 212 -17.70 24.40 -9.72
CA ALA A 212 -18.51 23.30 -10.22
C ALA A 212 -18.64 22.16 -9.19
N TYR A 213 -17.54 21.86 -8.50
CA TYR A 213 -17.50 20.90 -7.41
C TYR A 213 -18.39 21.35 -6.23
N ALA A 214 -18.28 22.61 -5.79
CA ALA A 214 -19.07 23.19 -4.70
C ALA A 214 -20.58 23.15 -5.01
N VAL A 215 -20.98 23.51 -6.24
CA VAL A 215 -22.38 23.40 -6.67
C VAL A 215 -22.90 21.96 -6.55
N LYS A 216 -22.09 20.98 -6.93
CA LYS A 216 -22.45 19.56 -6.82
C LYS A 216 -22.46 19.11 -5.35
N MET A 217 -21.44 19.47 -4.57
CA MET A 217 -21.27 19.05 -3.19
C MET A 217 -22.41 19.57 -2.32
N ARG A 218 -22.83 20.82 -2.50
CA ARG A 218 -23.97 21.42 -1.77
C ARG A 218 -25.31 20.73 -2.03
N ARG A 219 -25.45 19.95 -3.10
CA ARG A 219 -26.64 19.10 -3.32
C ARG A 219 -26.63 17.86 -2.42
N PHE A 220 -25.45 17.29 -2.18
CA PHE A 220 -25.26 16.16 -1.28
C PHE A 220 -25.13 16.59 0.19
N ARG A 221 -24.73 17.85 0.41
CA ARG A 221 -24.39 18.45 1.70
C ARG A 221 -25.01 19.84 1.82
N PRO A 222 -26.34 19.92 2.00
CA PRO A 222 -27.04 21.20 2.11
C PRO A 222 -26.67 21.98 3.39
N ASP A 223 -25.97 21.33 4.33
CA ASP A 223 -25.38 21.96 5.52
C ASP A 223 -24.14 22.80 5.20
N LEU A 224 -23.56 22.69 4.01
CA LEU A 224 -22.45 23.52 3.55
C LEU A 224 -22.97 24.65 2.66
N ASP A 225 -22.61 25.90 2.99
CA ASP A 225 -22.95 27.06 2.16
C ASP A 225 -21.86 27.39 1.13
N ALA A 226 -22.05 28.48 0.38
CA ALA A 226 -21.08 28.89 -0.63
C ALA A 226 -19.80 29.50 -0.01
N SER A 227 -19.88 30.08 1.19
CA SER A 227 -18.73 30.64 1.90
C SER A 227 -17.71 29.56 2.25
N PHE A 228 -18.17 28.38 2.63
CA PHE A 228 -17.32 27.21 2.92
C PHE A 228 -16.35 26.87 1.76
N PHE A 229 -16.72 27.14 0.51
CA PHE A 229 -15.84 26.86 -0.64
C PHE A 229 -15.05 28.08 -1.12
N ARG A 230 -14.98 29.15 -0.33
CA ARG A 230 -14.19 30.33 -0.66
C ARG A 230 -12.71 30.00 -0.66
N VAL A 231 -12.06 30.10 -1.81
CA VAL A 231 -10.61 29.90 -1.95
C VAL A 231 -9.83 30.96 -1.19
N LYS A 232 -8.92 30.52 -0.33
CA LYS A 232 -7.94 31.35 0.38
C LYS A 232 -6.55 31.24 -0.24
N ASN A 233 -6.16 30.04 -0.66
CA ASN A 233 -4.92 29.76 -1.38
C ASN A 233 -5.12 28.56 -2.32
N GLY A 234 -4.33 28.44 -3.39
CA GLY A 234 -4.52 27.37 -4.37
C GLY A 234 -3.44 27.34 -5.45
N GLY A 235 -3.13 26.13 -5.92
CA GLY A 235 -2.12 25.92 -6.95
C GLY A 235 -1.78 24.45 -7.18
N ARG A 236 -0.62 24.20 -7.79
CA ARG A 236 -0.17 22.85 -8.15
C ARG A 236 0.45 22.13 -6.96
N LEU A 237 0.19 20.82 -6.89
CA LEU A 237 0.91 19.92 -5.98
C LEU A 237 1.84 19.01 -6.78
N VAL A 238 3.13 19.03 -6.47
CA VAL A 238 4.14 18.13 -7.06
C VAL A 238 4.56 17.09 -6.02
N ALA A 239 3.80 16.01 -5.94
CA ALA A 239 4.01 14.95 -4.96
C ALA A 239 3.76 13.56 -5.55
N GLY A 240 4.27 12.53 -4.88
CA GLY A 240 4.09 11.12 -5.24
C GLY A 240 5.11 10.60 -6.27
N ILE A 241 5.21 9.27 -6.34
CA ILE A 241 6.08 8.55 -7.29
C ILE A 241 5.24 7.93 -8.40
N GLY A 242 4.30 7.04 -8.06
CA GLY A 242 3.40 6.41 -9.04
C GLY A 242 2.50 7.40 -9.77
N SER A 243 2.11 8.48 -9.08
CA SER A 243 1.25 9.54 -9.58
C SER A 243 1.98 10.79 -10.05
N ALA A 244 3.31 10.74 -10.21
CA ALA A 244 4.13 11.92 -10.49
C ALA A 244 3.79 12.64 -11.81
N ARG A 245 3.15 11.94 -12.75
CA ARG A 245 2.72 12.49 -14.05
C ARG A 245 1.26 12.95 -14.07
N GLN A 246 0.49 12.67 -13.01
CA GLN A 246 -0.89 13.15 -12.89
C GLN A 246 -0.87 14.61 -12.41
N ARG A 247 -1.73 15.45 -12.99
CA ARG A 247 -1.93 16.80 -12.48
C ARG A 247 -2.63 16.74 -11.13
N LYS A 248 -2.14 17.51 -10.17
CA LYS A 248 -2.73 17.63 -8.84
C LYS A 248 -2.85 19.09 -8.46
N TYR A 249 -3.96 19.43 -7.84
CA TYR A 249 -4.20 20.74 -7.26
C TYR A 249 -4.43 20.58 -5.77
N LEU A 250 -3.91 21.54 -5.01
CA LEU A 250 -4.15 21.64 -3.59
C LEU A 250 -4.70 23.03 -3.31
N VAL A 251 -5.85 23.08 -2.65
CA VAL A 251 -6.62 24.32 -2.46
C VAL A 251 -6.99 24.44 -1.00
N ARG A 252 -6.59 25.55 -0.39
CA ARG A 252 -7.07 25.94 0.93
C ARG A 252 -8.36 26.72 0.76
N VAL A 253 -9.45 26.18 1.30
CA VAL A 253 -10.77 26.82 1.31
C VAL A 253 -11.16 27.19 2.74
N GLU A 254 -12.10 28.12 2.85
CA GLU A 254 -12.71 28.47 4.13
C GLU A 254 -13.28 27.24 4.85
N GLY A 255 -13.20 27.26 6.17
CA GLY A 255 -13.81 26.25 7.03
C GLY A 255 -15.30 26.45 7.28
N PRO A 256 -15.84 25.76 8.30
CA PRO A 256 -17.17 26.01 8.85
C PRO A 256 -17.39 27.45 9.32
N THR A 257 -16.34 28.16 9.69
CA THR A 257 -16.38 29.58 10.10
C THR A 257 -15.43 30.44 9.25
N PRO A 258 -15.51 31.79 9.33
CA PRO A 258 -14.53 32.66 8.70
C PRO A 258 -13.13 32.60 9.33
N SER A 259 -12.94 31.84 10.40
CA SER A 259 -11.64 31.69 11.05
C SER A 259 -10.63 31.07 10.07
N PRO A 260 -9.35 31.46 10.10
CA PRO A 260 -8.32 30.72 9.37
C PRO A 260 -7.97 29.38 10.04
N ASP A 261 -8.39 29.17 11.28
CA ASP A 261 -7.98 28.03 12.12
C ASP A 261 -8.85 26.79 11.90
N ASP A 262 -9.91 26.86 11.10
CA ASP A 262 -10.77 25.74 10.75
C ASP A 262 -10.87 25.53 9.22
N ASP A 263 -9.96 26.15 8.47
CA ASP A 263 -9.85 26.00 7.02
C ASP A 263 -9.62 24.54 6.61
N VAL A 264 -10.11 24.22 5.41
CA VAL A 264 -10.03 22.88 4.85
C VAL A 264 -9.08 22.86 3.66
N ILE A 265 -8.26 21.82 3.60
CA ILE A 265 -7.40 21.54 2.46
C ILE A 265 -8.13 20.55 1.55
N MET A 266 -8.38 20.96 0.32
CA MET A 266 -8.97 20.15 -0.74
C MET A 266 -7.89 19.75 -1.73
N GLU A 267 -7.76 18.45 -2.01
CA GLU A 267 -6.98 17.96 -3.14
C GLU A 267 -7.90 17.63 -4.32
N ALA A 268 -7.42 17.89 -5.53
CA ALA A 268 -7.98 17.35 -6.76
C ALA A 268 -6.87 16.68 -7.58
N LYS A 269 -7.01 15.37 -7.83
CA LYS A 269 -6.01 14.54 -8.52
C LYS A 269 -6.58 14.03 -9.83
N GLU A 270 -5.86 14.27 -10.93
CA GLU A 270 -6.26 13.81 -12.27
C GLU A 270 -6.32 12.29 -12.29
N ALA A 271 -7.47 11.73 -12.66
CA ALA A 271 -7.67 10.30 -12.61
C ALA A 271 -6.89 9.57 -13.72
N SER A 272 -6.16 8.51 -13.34
CA SER A 272 -5.39 7.70 -14.28
C SER A 272 -6.29 6.69 -15.02
N SER A 273 -6.26 6.70 -16.34
CA SER A 273 -6.93 5.67 -17.16
C SER A 273 -6.05 4.45 -17.44
N GLU A 274 -4.86 4.39 -16.85
CA GLU A 274 -3.96 3.24 -17.02
C GLU A 274 -4.59 1.95 -16.47
N PRO A 275 -4.31 0.80 -17.11
CA PRO A 275 -4.73 -0.50 -16.58
C PRO A 275 -4.08 -0.80 -15.23
N LEU A 276 -4.85 -1.35 -14.29
CA LEU A 276 -4.43 -1.64 -12.91
C LEU A 276 -3.70 -2.99 -12.78
N GLY A 277 -3.91 -3.90 -13.74
CA GLY A 277 -3.33 -5.24 -13.78
C GLY A 277 -4.23 -6.22 -14.53
N LYS A 278 -3.69 -7.35 -15.00
CA LYS A 278 -4.42 -8.34 -15.83
C LYS A 278 -5.65 -8.97 -15.18
N CYS A 279 -5.64 -9.16 -13.86
CA CYS A 279 -6.73 -9.78 -13.11
C CYS A 279 -7.57 -8.76 -12.31
N LEU A 280 -7.39 -7.46 -12.56
CA LEU A 280 -8.12 -6.39 -11.88
C LEU A 280 -9.17 -5.76 -12.81
N GLN A 281 -10.29 -5.35 -12.25
CA GLN A 281 -11.40 -4.70 -12.95
C GLN A 281 -11.71 -3.35 -12.32
N SER A 282 -11.88 -2.31 -13.14
CA SER A 282 -12.21 -0.96 -12.65
C SER A 282 -13.67 -0.88 -12.16
N THR A 283 -13.90 -0.19 -11.05
CA THR A 283 -15.24 0.14 -10.54
C THR A 283 -15.72 1.47 -11.12
N GLY A 284 -16.21 1.44 -12.36
CA GLY A 284 -16.68 2.64 -13.06
C GLY A 284 -15.53 3.47 -13.64
N SER A 285 -15.70 4.80 -13.69
CA SER A 285 -14.68 5.71 -14.23
C SER A 285 -13.44 5.78 -13.32
N ALA A 286 -12.30 6.14 -13.90
CA ALA A 286 -11.04 6.25 -13.15
C ALA A 286 -11.12 7.18 -11.92
N ALA A 287 -11.91 8.26 -11.96
CA ALA A 287 -12.09 9.13 -10.79
C ALA A 287 -13.09 8.54 -9.78
N LEU A 288 -14.11 7.84 -10.26
CA LEU A 288 -15.12 7.24 -9.39
C LEU A 288 -14.55 6.07 -8.60
N ARG A 289 -13.63 5.28 -9.17
CA ARG A 289 -13.00 4.17 -8.44
C ARG A 289 -12.25 4.65 -7.19
N SER A 290 -11.51 5.77 -7.28
CA SER A 290 -10.82 6.37 -6.13
C SER A 290 -11.80 6.73 -5.02
N VAL A 291 -12.86 7.45 -5.39
CA VAL A 291 -13.91 7.90 -4.46
C VAL A 291 -14.63 6.71 -3.83
N VAL A 292 -14.92 5.66 -4.59
CA VAL A 292 -15.56 4.44 -4.08
C VAL A 292 -14.62 3.66 -3.16
N GLY A 293 -13.33 3.57 -3.49
CA GLY A 293 -12.32 2.96 -2.63
C GLY A 293 -12.23 3.70 -1.30
N GLU A 294 -12.07 5.02 -1.33
CA GLU A 294 -11.96 5.83 -0.12
C GLU A 294 -13.23 5.79 0.74
N ALA A 295 -14.42 5.85 0.13
CA ALA A 295 -15.68 5.73 0.85
C ALA A 295 -15.88 4.36 1.53
N ARG A 296 -15.22 3.31 1.03
CA ARG A 296 -15.26 1.96 1.63
C ARG A 296 -14.21 1.80 2.72
N PHE A 297 -12.96 2.16 2.43
CA PHE A 297 -11.82 1.83 3.29
C PHE A 297 -11.41 2.93 4.28
N GLY A 298 -11.75 4.20 4.04
CA GLY A 298 -11.22 5.38 4.74
C GLY A 298 -11.62 5.54 6.23
N GLY A 299 -12.30 4.55 6.82
CA GLY A 299 -12.68 4.58 8.24
C GLY A 299 -13.76 5.62 8.59
N GLY A 300 -14.47 6.12 7.58
CA GLY A 300 -15.54 7.11 7.67
C GLY A 300 -15.63 7.88 6.35
N PRO A 301 -16.82 8.32 5.92
CA PRO A 301 -16.93 9.04 4.66
C PRO A 301 -16.22 10.37 4.82
N ASP A 302 -15.10 10.57 4.11
CA ASP A 302 -14.66 11.94 3.86
C ASP A 302 -15.87 12.66 3.22
N ARG A 303 -16.30 13.66 3.98
CA ARG A 303 -17.54 14.39 3.79
C ARG A 303 -17.49 15.27 2.54
N LEU A 304 -16.31 15.37 1.92
CA LEU A 304 -15.99 16.13 0.71
C LEU A 304 -15.44 15.24 -0.42
N LEU A 305 -15.72 13.93 -0.38
CA LEU A 305 -15.41 13.05 -1.51
C LEU A 305 -16.25 13.38 -2.73
N GLY A 306 -15.59 13.54 -3.88
CA GLY A 306 -16.29 13.80 -5.12
C GLY A 306 -15.46 13.60 -6.37
N VAL A 307 -16.17 13.69 -7.48
CA VAL A 307 -15.58 13.70 -8.82
C VAL A 307 -15.85 15.06 -9.43
N ALA A 308 -14.78 15.69 -9.93
CA ALA A 308 -14.79 16.94 -10.67
C ALA A 308 -14.35 16.71 -12.12
N ARG A 309 -14.65 17.67 -12.99
CA ARG A 309 -14.20 17.67 -14.39
C ARG A 309 -13.54 19.01 -14.72
N ILE A 310 -12.35 18.96 -15.31
CA ILE A 310 -11.61 20.13 -15.78
C ILE A 310 -11.26 19.88 -17.25
N GLU A 311 -11.69 20.75 -18.17
CA GLU A 311 -11.33 20.66 -19.59
C GLU A 311 -11.53 19.25 -20.20
N GLY A 312 -12.62 18.57 -19.82
CA GLY A 312 -12.93 17.21 -20.27
C GLY A 312 -12.26 16.08 -19.49
N LYS A 313 -11.22 16.35 -18.69
CA LYS A 313 -10.53 15.38 -17.83
C LYS A 313 -11.24 15.20 -16.49
N LEU A 314 -11.19 13.98 -15.95
CA LEU A 314 -11.79 13.64 -14.66
C LEU A 314 -10.77 13.75 -13.53
N TYR A 315 -11.23 14.27 -12.40
CA TYR A 315 -10.44 14.40 -11.18
C TYR A 315 -11.20 13.74 -10.03
N SER A 316 -10.51 12.95 -9.21
CA SER A 316 -10.96 12.62 -7.86
C SER A 316 -10.66 13.82 -6.96
N SER A 317 -11.57 14.13 -6.04
CA SER A 317 -11.39 15.21 -5.07
C SER A 317 -11.82 14.76 -3.69
N HIS A 318 -11.05 15.14 -2.69
CA HIS A 318 -11.22 14.79 -1.30
C HIS A 318 -10.61 15.90 -0.42
N ALA A 319 -10.96 15.93 0.86
CA ALA A 319 -10.35 16.80 1.83
C ALA A 319 -9.24 16.07 2.59
N TRP A 320 -8.09 16.72 2.75
CA TRP A 320 -7.06 16.21 3.63
C TRP A 320 -7.54 16.29 5.08
N ARG A 321 -7.38 15.20 5.82
CA ARG A 321 -7.66 15.18 7.26
C ARG A 321 -6.65 16.08 7.98
N ALA A 322 -7.10 16.74 9.05
CA ALA A 322 -6.23 17.56 9.86
C ALA A 322 -5.04 16.74 10.39
N HIS A 323 -3.84 17.31 10.26
CA HIS A 323 -2.60 16.64 10.64
C HIS A 323 -2.38 15.29 9.92
N TYR A 324 -2.73 15.21 8.63
CA TYR A 324 -2.51 14.01 7.81
C TYR A 324 -1.03 13.78 7.50
N ARG A 325 -0.57 12.53 7.63
CA ARG A 325 0.76 12.07 7.23
C ARG A 325 0.78 10.58 6.89
N GLU A 326 1.34 10.23 5.73
CA GLU A 326 1.72 8.84 5.39
C GLU A 326 3.00 8.41 6.13
N LEU A 327 3.03 7.17 6.63
CA LEU A 327 4.23 6.60 7.23
C LEU A 327 5.26 6.23 6.15
N ALA A 328 6.55 6.43 6.44
CA ALA A 328 7.64 6.03 5.57
C ALA A 328 8.38 4.82 6.14
N ALA A 329 8.97 3.96 5.29
CA ALA A 329 9.72 2.79 5.77
C ALA A 329 10.86 3.20 6.73
N SER A 330 11.44 4.39 6.53
CA SER A 330 12.46 4.98 7.41
C SER A 330 11.95 5.37 8.80
N ASP A 331 10.65 5.43 9.03
CA ASP A 331 10.09 5.68 10.35
C ASP A 331 10.21 4.44 11.26
N VAL A 332 10.33 3.22 10.72
CA VAL A 332 10.32 2.00 11.54
C VAL A 332 11.57 1.93 12.42
N ARG A 333 11.39 1.86 13.75
CA ARG A 333 12.52 1.72 14.71
C ARG A 333 12.72 0.29 15.19
N SER A 334 11.73 -0.58 15.04
CA SER A 334 11.83 -1.98 15.45
C SER A 334 10.89 -2.89 14.65
N GLY A 335 11.18 -4.18 14.61
CA GLY A 335 10.28 -5.18 14.04
C GLY A 335 8.91 -5.25 14.72
N ALA A 336 8.84 -4.91 16.03
CA ALA A 336 7.58 -4.86 16.75
C ALA A 336 6.66 -3.74 16.23
N GLU A 337 7.21 -2.54 16.01
CA GLU A 337 6.45 -1.43 15.41
C GLU A 337 5.88 -1.79 14.03
N LEU A 338 6.68 -2.48 13.20
CA LEU A 338 6.25 -2.91 11.87
C LEU A 338 5.16 -4.01 11.96
N ALA A 339 5.28 -4.93 12.91
CA ALA A 339 4.30 -5.99 13.10
C ALA A 339 2.95 -5.44 13.61
N GLU A 340 2.95 -4.42 14.47
CA GLU A 340 1.74 -3.72 14.91
C GLU A 340 1.02 -3.04 13.73
N ILE A 341 1.76 -2.33 12.87
CA ILE A 341 1.20 -1.75 11.64
C ILE A 341 0.68 -2.84 10.71
N GLY A 342 1.45 -3.92 10.53
CA GLY A 342 1.02 -5.07 9.74
C GLY A 342 -0.31 -5.63 10.22
N ARG A 343 -0.45 -5.87 11.54
CA ARG A 343 -1.69 -6.36 12.14
C ARG A 343 -2.87 -5.42 11.89
N ASP A 344 -2.68 -4.12 12.09
CA ASP A 344 -3.73 -3.12 11.92
C ASP A 344 -4.16 -2.98 10.45
N ALA A 345 -3.20 -2.91 9.52
CA ALA A 345 -3.49 -2.89 8.08
C ALA A 345 -4.19 -4.17 7.61
N GLY A 346 -3.76 -5.33 8.11
CA GLY A 346 -4.42 -6.60 7.86
C GLY A 346 -5.86 -6.59 8.34
N ALA A 347 -6.09 -6.12 9.56
CA ALA A 347 -7.44 -5.99 10.12
C ALA A 347 -8.34 -5.07 9.27
N GLN A 348 -7.80 -3.96 8.74
CA GLN A 348 -8.53 -3.06 7.86
C GLN A 348 -8.86 -3.71 6.51
N LEU A 349 -7.91 -4.36 5.83
CA LEU A 349 -8.22 -5.07 4.59
C LEU A 349 -9.25 -6.19 4.82
N GLY A 350 -9.15 -6.93 5.93
CA GLY A 350 -10.09 -7.99 6.29
C GLY A 350 -11.50 -7.46 6.56
N ARG A 351 -11.62 -6.22 7.05
CA ARG A 351 -12.90 -5.53 7.26
C ARG A 351 -13.58 -5.19 5.94
N HIS A 352 -12.83 -4.61 5.02
CA HIS A 352 -13.39 -3.93 3.84
C HIS A 352 -13.43 -4.80 2.58
N HIS A 353 -12.57 -5.82 2.44
CA HIS A 353 -12.61 -6.75 1.30
C HIS A 353 -14.02 -7.37 1.08
N PRO A 354 -14.78 -7.77 2.13
CA PRO A 354 -16.13 -8.29 1.98
C PRO A 354 -17.22 -7.24 1.66
N GLU A 355 -16.94 -5.93 1.79
CA GLU A 355 -17.95 -4.86 1.68
C GLU A 355 -18.41 -4.55 0.24
N LEU A 356 -18.07 -5.40 -0.72
CA LEU A 356 -18.73 -5.39 -2.03
C LEU A 356 -20.20 -5.83 -1.96
N LEU A 357 -20.52 -6.69 -1.01
CA LEU A 357 -21.82 -7.32 -0.87
C LEU A 357 -22.56 -6.71 0.32
N ALA A 358 -23.86 -6.46 0.17
CA ALA A 358 -24.71 -6.18 1.31
C ALA A 358 -24.84 -7.43 2.20
N GLY A 359 -24.97 -7.24 3.50
CA GLY A 359 -25.35 -8.35 4.40
C GLY A 359 -26.70 -8.94 3.98
N PRO A 360 -26.90 -10.27 4.08
CA PRO A 360 -26.05 -11.29 4.70
C PRO A 360 -24.98 -11.92 3.76
N PHE A 361 -24.94 -11.57 2.47
CA PHE A 361 -24.03 -12.21 1.51
C PHE A 361 -22.54 -11.86 1.75
N ALA A 362 -22.27 -10.76 2.43
CA ALA A 362 -20.93 -10.44 2.93
C ALA A 362 -20.36 -11.52 3.87
N ASP A 363 -21.22 -12.27 4.58
CA ASP A 363 -20.78 -13.33 5.48
C ASP A 363 -20.30 -14.57 4.70
N ALA A 364 -20.97 -14.93 3.61
CA ALA A 364 -20.51 -16.00 2.72
C ALA A 364 -19.14 -15.65 2.09
N LEU A 365 -18.95 -14.41 1.65
CA LEU A 365 -17.65 -13.96 1.15
C LEU A 365 -16.57 -13.97 2.25
N ARG A 366 -16.92 -13.66 3.51
CA ARG A 366 -15.98 -13.80 4.65
C ARG A 366 -15.54 -15.25 4.84
N GLU A 367 -16.46 -16.22 4.74
CA GLU A 367 -16.14 -17.64 4.84
C GLU A 367 -15.15 -18.07 3.75
N GLU A 368 -15.40 -17.70 2.48
CA GLU A 368 -14.47 -17.96 1.38
C GLU A 368 -13.09 -17.33 1.60
N LEU A 369 -13.05 -16.11 2.16
CA LEU A 369 -11.80 -15.43 2.48
C LEU A 369 -11.05 -16.05 3.66
N VAL A 370 -11.76 -16.63 4.64
CA VAL A 370 -11.12 -17.40 5.73
C VAL A 370 -10.43 -18.65 5.16
N GLU A 371 -11.08 -19.35 4.23
CA GLU A 371 -10.47 -20.49 3.53
C GLU A 371 -9.26 -20.08 2.69
N LEU A 372 -9.38 -18.98 1.93
CA LEU A 372 -8.27 -18.41 1.18
C LEU A 372 -7.07 -18.12 2.08
N VAL A 373 -7.28 -17.46 3.22
CA VAL A 373 -6.21 -17.11 4.16
C VAL A 373 -5.54 -18.35 4.72
N ALA A 374 -6.32 -19.38 5.06
CA ALA A 374 -5.79 -20.66 5.51
C ALA A 374 -4.90 -21.33 4.44
N ALA A 375 -5.32 -21.26 3.16
CA ALA A 375 -4.57 -21.80 2.03
C ALA A 375 -3.27 -21.03 1.73
N VAL A 376 -3.27 -19.70 1.80
CA VAL A 376 -2.08 -18.90 1.45
C VAL A 376 -1.07 -18.79 2.58
N ARG A 377 -1.51 -18.83 3.84
CA ARG A 377 -0.67 -18.62 5.04
C ARG A 377 0.63 -19.43 5.06
N PRO A 378 0.68 -20.72 4.69
CA PRO A 378 1.93 -21.49 4.68
C PRO A 378 2.99 -21.00 3.69
N SER A 379 2.59 -20.24 2.65
CA SER A 379 3.48 -19.86 1.56
C SER A 379 3.64 -18.35 1.34
N LEU A 380 2.73 -17.52 1.88
CA LEU A 380 2.73 -16.07 1.64
C LEU A 380 4.06 -15.43 2.02
N ASP A 381 4.62 -15.73 3.20
CA ASP A 381 5.88 -15.13 3.65
C ASP A 381 7.05 -15.46 2.69
N ALA A 382 7.21 -16.73 2.35
CA ALA A 382 8.28 -17.18 1.46
C ALA A 382 8.15 -16.56 0.05
N ARG A 383 6.92 -16.47 -0.49
CA ARG A 383 6.65 -15.87 -1.80
C ARG A 383 6.83 -14.35 -1.78
N ALA A 384 6.36 -13.67 -0.74
CA ALA A 384 6.53 -12.22 -0.55
C ALA A 384 8.02 -11.85 -0.42
N ARG A 385 8.80 -12.63 0.32
CA ARG A 385 10.26 -12.49 0.40
C ARG A 385 10.93 -12.61 -0.97
N ALA A 386 10.53 -13.61 -1.76
CA ALA A 386 11.06 -13.81 -3.11
C ALA A 386 10.70 -12.64 -4.05
N LEU A 387 9.48 -12.11 -3.94
CA LEU A 387 9.06 -10.90 -4.65
C LEU A 387 9.85 -9.66 -4.20
N ALA A 388 10.06 -9.47 -2.91
CA ALA A 388 10.88 -8.36 -2.40
C ALA A 388 12.32 -8.42 -2.95
N ALA A 389 12.92 -9.61 -2.99
CA ALA A 389 14.24 -9.80 -3.59
C ALA A 389 14.26 -9.45 -5.10
N ARG A 390 13.21 -9.84 -5.84
CA ARG A 390 13.02 -9.48 -7.26
C ARG A 390 12.88 -7.96 -7.44
N VAL A 391 12.13 -7.28 -6.58
CA VAL A 391 11.99 -5.81 -6.57
C VAL A 391 13.34 -5.13 -6.31
N VAL A 392 14.11 -5.60 -5.32
CA VAL A 392 15.45 -5.08 -5.02
C VAL A 392 16.40 -5.28 -6.20
N ALA A 393 16.35 -6.43 -6.88
CA ALA A 393 17.15 -6.67 -8.08
C ALA A 393 16.76 -5.73 -9.24
N ALA A 394 15.46 -5.54 -9.48
CA ALA A 394 14.96 -4.61 -10.49
C ALA A 394 15.34 -3.15 -10.19
N TRP A 395 15.25 -2.73 -8.93
CA TRP A 395 15.70 -1.41 -8.48
C TRP A 395 17.21 -1.20 -8.69
N LYS A 396 18.05 -2.18 -8.33
CA LYS A 396 19.51 -2.12 -8.57
C LYS A 396 19.82 -1.94 -10.05
N HIS A 397 19.10 -2.66 -10.93
CA HIS A 397 19.24 -2.50 -12.37
C HIS A 397 18.80 -1.09 -12.83
N PHE A 398 17.61 -0.65 -12.41
CA PHE A 398 17.05 0.65 -12.77
C PHE A 398 18.00 1.82 -12.45
N ARG A 399 18.67 1.77 -11.29
CA ARG A 399 19.61 2.83 -10.86
C ARG A 399 20.74 3.08 -11.85
N VAL A 400 21.24 2.04 -12.50
CA VAL A 400 22.40 2.11 -13.41
C VAL A 400 21.98 2.10 -14.89
N ALA A 401 20.75 1.68 -15.19
CA ALA A 401 20.26 1.60 -16.57
C ALA A 401 20.08 3.01 -17.17
N PRO A 402 20.55 3.27 -18.41
CA PRO A 402 20.33 4.57 -19.06
C PRO A 402 18.83 4.84 -19.26
N LEU A 403 18.47 6.10 -19.53
CA LEU A 403 17.11 6.42 -19.97
C LEU A 403 16.81 5.67 -21.28
N ALA A 404 15.57 5.22 -21.42
CA ALA A 404 15.13 4.56 -22.64
C ALA A 404 15.28 5.51 -23.83
N GLY A 405 15.91 5.04 -24.90
CA GLY A 405 16.19 5.84 -26.10
C GLY A 405 17.46 6.71 -26.02
N SER A 406 18.21 6.69 -24.91
CA SER A 406 19.55 7.29 -24.91
C SER A 406 20.49 6.52 -25.86
N PRO A 407 21.33 7.21 -26.66
CA PRO A 407 22.33 6.53 -27.47
C PRO A 407 23.25 5.72 -26.54
N ALA A 408 23.49 4.46 -26.89
CA ALA A 408 24.45 3.64 -26.15
C ALA A 408 25.80 4.39 -26.15
N SER A 409 26.33 4.68 -24.96
CA SER A 409 27.70 5.17 -24.81
C SER A 409 28.62 4.13 -25.46
N ARG A 410 29.26 4.53 -26.57
CA ARG A 410 30.19 3.68 -27.31
C ARG A 410 31.44 3.37 -26.51
#